data_AF-A0A540VFW4-F1
#
_entry.id   AF-A0A540VFW4-F1
#
_cell.length_a   1.000
_cell.length_b   1.000
_cell.length_c   1.000
_cell.angle_alpha   90.00
_cell.angle_beta   90.00
_cell.angle_gamma   90.00
#
_symmetry.space_group_name_H-M   'P 1'
#
loop_
_entity.id
_entity.type
_entity.pdbx_description
1 polymer ?
#
loop_
_entity_poly.entity_id
_entity_poly.type
_entity_poly.pdbx_seq_one_letter_code
_entity_poly.pdbx_strand_id
1 'polypeptide(L)'
;MATNSSIFLTEETTQPVRIRQLFQHLELFSEGEPPRHALFVLGRPNLADALSEPGAGDQLLVIDPPARATERFRLEGQVAALYTGPTPQEPALPLVQTQAGGVAHIRVGEHFLDIHSQQHHTVVHLPALGILCGGDFGSDVIPPILAPGSTGDDELATLRLLARLVKGHRLQIYVPRTGDLGTDKFQVMQRLAADVAYLHGLRRVVSAAVSRGEDPGAIQALAVTLLPTSWQTPQGQQVHARNVDNFLS
;
A
#
# COMPACT_ATOMS: atom_id res chain seq x y z
N MET A 1 -21.30 -21.04 16.51
CA MET A 1 -20.47 -20.72 15.33
C MET A 1 -19.44 -19.72 15.79
N ALA A 2 -18.18 -20.13 15.99
CA ALA A 2 -17.12 -19.19 16.33
C ALA A 2 -16.90 -18.28 15.11
N THR A 3 -16.92 -16.97 15.32
CA THR A 3 -16.61 -15.99 14.28
C THR A 3 -15.16 -16.21 13.84
N ASN A 4 -14.95 -16.67 12.61
CA ASN A 4 -13.63 -16.89 11.99
C ASN A 4 -12.88 -15.58 11.62
N SER A 5 -13.25 -14.48 12.27
CA SER A 5 -12.60 -13.18 12.09
C SER A 5 -11.25 -13.20 12.79
N SER A 6 -10.22 -12.67 12.12
CA SER A 6 -8.94 -12.30 12.72
C SER A 6 -8.93 -10.85 13.20
N ILE A 7 -9.88 -10.04 12.73
CA ILE A 7 -10.05 -8.65 13.13
C ILE A 7 -11.04 -8.57 14.30
N PHE A 8 -10.55 -8.08 15.44
CA PHE A 8 -11.36 -7.77 16.62
C PHE A 8 -11.08 -6.33 17.04
N LEU A 9 -12.07 -5.45 16.82
CA LEU A 9 -11.98 -4.06 17.24
C LEU A 9 -12.18 -3.94 18.75
N THR A 10 -11.30 -3.20 19.41
CA THR A 10 -11.34 -2.91 20.84
C THR A 10 -12.00 -1.57 21.16
N GLU A 11 -12.18 -0.70 20.15
CA GLU A 11 -12.78 0.63 20.27
C GLU A 11 -13.91 0.83 19.25
N GLU A 12 -14.88 1.68 19.61
CA GLU A 12 -15.85 2.19 18.64
C GLU A 12 -15.17 3.12 17.63
N THR A 13 -15.39 2.86 16.35
CA THR A 13 -14.73 3.60 15.27
C THR A 13 -15.53 4.84 14.91
N THR A 14 -14.92 6.02 14.96
CA THR A 14 -15.54 7.30 14.58
C THR A 14 -15.69 7.47 13.06
N GLN A 15 -15.00 6.65 12.27
CA GLN A 15 -15.04 6.65 10.81
C GLN A 15 -15.80 5.41 10.29
N PRO A 16 -16.36 5.47 9.06
CA PRO A 16 -16.96 4.29 8.44
C PRO A 16 -15.90 3.20 8.28
N VAL A 17 -16.20 2.02 8.85
CA VAL A 17 -15.33 0.84 8.78
C VAL A 17 -16.03 -0.28 8.03
N ARG A 18 -15.26 -1.00 7.20
CA ARG A 18 -15.71 -2.21 6.53
C ARG A 18 -14.66 -3.30 6.68
N ILE A 19 -15.08 -4.46 7.14
CA ILE A 19 -14.27 -5.67 7.17
C ILE A 19 -14.84 -6.62 6.12
N ARG A 20 -13.99 -7.06 5.19
CA ARG A 20 -14.35 -8.01 4.13
C ARG A 20 -13.47 -9.25 4.23
N GLN A 21 -14.08 -10.40 4.50
CA GLN A 21 -13.40 -11.68 4.32
C GLN A 21 -13.12 -11.89 2.83
N LEU A 22 -11.84 -11.98 2.44
CA LEU A 22 -11.44 -12.25 1.06
C LEU A 22 -11.28 -13.76 0.83
N PHE A 23 -10.70 -14.44 1.80
CA PHE A 23 -10.54 -15.90 1.85
C PHE A 23 -10.50 -16.34 3.31
N GLN A 24 -10.59 -17.63 3.62
CA GLN A 24 -10.38 -18.11 4.98
C GLN A 24 -9.03 -17.57 5.52
N HIS A 25 -9.06 -17.00 6.73
CA HIS A 25 -7.91 -16.36 7.39
C HIS A 25 -7.26 -15.16 6.66
N LEU A 26 -7.92 -14.65 5.62
CA LEU A 26 -7.51 -13.46 4.89
C LEU A 26 -8.62 -12.42 4.88
N GLU A 27 -8.38 -11.30 5.54
CA GLU A 27 -9.39 -10.24 5.71
C GLU A 27 -8.86 -8.88 5.28
N LEU A 28 -9.73 -8.11 4.66
CA LEU A 28 -9.45 -6.73 4.28
C LEU A 28 -10.20 -5.79 5.21
N PHE A 29 -9.45 -5.02 5.97
CA PHE A 29 -9.95 -3.89 6.74
C PHE A 29 -9.91 -2.62 5.89
N SER A 30 -10.99 -1.85 5.90
CA SER A 30 -11.09 -0.57 5.20
C SER A 30 -11.68 0.48 6.12
N GLU A 31 -11.06 1.65 6.20
CA GLU A 31 -11.54 2.75 7.06
C GLU A 31 -11.46 4.12 6.37
N GLY A 32 -12.39 5.00 6.74
CA GLY A 32 -12.38 6.40 6.31
C GLY A 32 -12.97 6.65 4.93
N GLU A 33 -12.92 7.92 4.51
CA GLU A 33 -13.40 8.38 3.21
C GLU A 33 -12.39 9.41 2.65
N PRO A 34 -11.62 9.07 1.60
CA PRO A 34 -11.60 7.80 0.88
C PRO A 34 -11.12 6.62 1.74
N PRO A 35 -11.53 5.37 1.40
CA PRO A 35 -11.15 4.20 2.18
C PRO A 35 -9.64 3.98 2.16
N ARG A 36 -9.08 3.69 3.33
CA ARG A 36 -7.71 3.23 3.52
C ARG A 36 -7.71 1.76 3.89
N HIS A 37 -6.90 0.98 3.19
CA HIS A 37 -6.95 -0.47 3.25
C HIS A 37 -5.78 -1.06 4.04
N ALA A 38 -6.08 -2.06 4.85
CA ALA A 38 -5.10 -2.90 5.53
C ALA A 38 -5.48 -4.38 5.33
N LEU A 39 -4.52 -5.22 4.96
CA LEU A 39 -4.74 -6.65 4.76
C LEU A 39 -4.25 -7.43 5.98
N PHE A 40 -5.13 -8.19 6.60
CA PHE A 40 -4.85 -9.06 7.73
C PHE A 40 -4.71 -10.49 7.20
N VAL A 41 -3.52 -11.05 7.34
CA VAL A 41 -3.15 -12.40 6.91
C VAL A 41 -2.89 -13.23 8.16
N LEU A 42 -3.86 -14.02 8.56
CA LEU A 42 -3.76 -14.91 9.72
C LEU A 42 -3.22 -16.26 9.28
N GLY A 43 -2.14 -16.68 9.90
CA GLY A 43 -1.53 -17.98 9.74
C GLY A 43 -1.75 -18.82 10.99
N ARG A 44 -2.64 -19.80 10.92
CA ARG A 44 -2.78 -20.79 11.99
C ARG A 44 -1.85 -21.98 11.72
N PRO A 45 -1.05 -22.42 12.69
CA PRO A 45 -0.25 -23.62 12.54
C PRO A 45 -1.18 -24.82 12.35
N ASN A 46 -0.80 -25.74 11.45
CA ASN A 46 -1.53 -27.00 11.39
C ASN A 46 -1.22 -27.83 12.66
N LEU A 47 -2.04 -28.85 12.93
CA LEU A 47 -1.88 -29.66 14.14
C LEU A 47 -0.48 -30.32 14.24
N ALA A 48 0.13 -30.69 13.11
CA ALA A 48 1.45 -31.30 13.11
C ALA A 48 2.55 -30.28 13.50
N ASP A 49 2.48 -29.06 13.00
CA ASP A 49 3.40 -27.96 13.31
C ASP A 49 3.24 -27.52 14.77
N ALA A 50 2.00 -27.41 15.25
CA ALA A 50 1.68 -27.05 16.63
C ALA A 50 2.18 -28.08 17.66
N LEU A 51 2.27 -29.36 17.27
CA LEU A 51 2.81 -30.42 18.12
C LEU A 51 4.34 -30.55 18.04
N SER A 52 4.96 -30.04 16.97
CA SER A 52 6.39 -30.21 16.68
C SER A 52 7.23 -29.03 17.15
N GLU A 53 6.67 -27.82 17.15
CA GLU A 53 7.39 -26.61 17.56
C GLU A 53 6.73 -25.96 18.79
N PRO A 54 7.34 -26.08 19.99
CA PRO A 54 6.89 -25.35 21.16
C PRO A 54 7.04 -23.84 20.91
N GLY A 55 5.92 -23.16 20.65
CA GLY A 55 5.88 -21.76 20.26
C GLY A 55 5.27 -21.49 18.87
N ALA A 56 4.87 -22.53 18.14
CA ALA A 56 3.98 -22.42 16.98
C ALA A 56 2.59 -21.98 17.43
N GLY A 57 2.46 -20.68 17.73
CA GLY A 57 1.19 -20.00 17.90
C GLY A 57 0.71 -19.40 16.59
N ASP A 58 -0.47 -18.78 16.64
CA ASP A 58 -1.01 -18.02 15.51
C ASP A 58 0.00 -16.94 15.07
N GLN A 59 0.15 -16.77 13.76
CA GLN A 59 0.95 -15.73 13.12
C GLN A 59 0.02 -14.72 12.47
N LEU A 60 0.25 -13.43 12.65
CA LEU A 60 -0.53 -12.39 11.99
C LEU A 60 0.40 -11.42 11.28
N LEU A 61 0.28 -11.39 9.96
CA LEU A 61 0.91 -10.36 9.13
C LEU A 61 -0.14 -9.31 8.77
N VAL A 62 0.13 -8.05 9.13
CA VAL A 62 -0.71 -6.91 8.76
C VAL A 62 0.02 -6.08 7.69
N ILE A 63 -0.55 -6.03 6.50
CA ILE A 63 -0.05 -5.18 5.41
C ILE A 63 -0.72 -3.82 5.52
N ASP A 64 0.09 -2.77 5.56
CA ASP A 64 -0.32 -1.38 5.77
C ASP A 64 -1.21 -1.20 7.01
N PRO A 65 -0.68 -1.53 8.21
CA PRO A 65 -1.48 -1.49 9.43
C PRO A 65 -2.07 -0.08 9.64
N PRO A 66 -3.33 0.01 10.08
CA PRO A 66 -3.94 1.29 10.40
C PRO A 66 -3.23 1.98 11.57
N ALA A 67 -3.40 3.29 11.68
CA ALA A 67 -2.83 4.04 12.80
C ALA A 67 -3.35 3.49 14.13
N ARG A 68 -2.47 3.40 15.13
CA ARG A 68 -2.76 2.89 16.48
C ARG A 68 -3.28 1.45 16.48
N ALA A 69 -2.74 0.59 15.61
CA ALA A 69 -3.17 -0.80 15.47
C ALA A 69 -3.13 -1.59 16.80
N THR A 70 -2.14 -1.35 17.66
CA THR A 70 -1.99 -2.01 18.97
C THR A 70 -3.06 -1.62 19.98
N GLU A 71 -3.66 -0.43 19.83
CA GLU A 71 -4.74 0.05 20.70
C GLU A 71 -6.12 -0.41 20.20
N ARG A 72 -6.26 -0.50 18.87
CA ARG A 72 -7.54 -0.68 18.17
C ARG A 72 -7.90 -2.12 17.85
N PHE A 73 -6.92 -3.01 17.84
CA PHE A 73 -7.09 -4.40 17.46
C PHE A 73 -6.58 -5.32 18.56
N ARG A 74 -7.32 -6.39 18.84
CA ARG A 74 -6.79 -7.50 19.62
C ARG A 74 -5.84 -8.31 18.74
N LEU A 75 -4.55 -8.09 18.93
CA LEU A 75 -3.46 -8.72 18.19
C LEU A 75 -2.89 -9.86 19.03
N GLU A 76 -3.12 -11.11 18.63
CA GLU A 76 -2.66 -12.30 19.36
C GLU A 76 -1.60 -13.07 18.57
N GLY A 77 -0.75 -13.81 19.29
CA GLY A 77 0.30 -14.62 18.70
C GLY A 77 1.51 -13.80 18.22
N GLN A 78 2.15 -14.27 17.14
CA GLN A 78 3.30 -13.61 16.53
C GLN A 78 2.84 -12.60 15.50
N VAL A 79 2.93 -11.31 15.81
CA VAL A 79 2.40 -10.23 14.97
C VAL A 79 3.52 -9.43 14.33
N ALA A 80 3.41 -9.22 13.01
CA ALA A 80 4.33 -8.39 12.25
C ALA A 80 3.57 -7.48 11.28
N ALA A 81 4.20 -6.36 10.93
CA ALA A 81 3.71 -5.40 9.96
C ALA A 81 4.60 -5.35 8.73
N LEU A 82 3.97 -5.13 7.58
CA LEU A 82 4.63 -4.83 6.31
C LEU A 82 4.01 -3.58 5.70
N TYR A 83 4.82 -2.58 5.37
CA TYR A 83 4.36 -1.35 4.73
C TYR A 83 4.68 -1.40 3.24
N THR A 84 3.68 -1.11 2.40
CA THR A 84 3.84 -1.09 0.93
C THR A 84 4.42 0.22 0.38
N GLY A 85 4.39 1.27 1.20
CA GLY A 85 5.05 2.57 0.98
C GLY A 85 5.97 2.92 2.14
N PRO A 86 6.37 4.20 2.28
CA PRO A 86 7.35 4.60 3.27
C PRO A 86 6.99 4.14 4.69
N THR A 87 7.94 3.49 5.35
CA THR A 87 7.77 3.01 6.73
C THR A 87 7.70 4.21 7.69
N PRO A 88 6.77 4.23 8.66
CA PRO A 88 6.74 5.24 9.71
C PRO A 88 8.06 5.25 10.51
N GLN A 89 8.47 6.42 11.01
CA GLN A 89 9.66 6.54 11.85
C GLN A 89 9.57 5.68 13.11
N GLU A 90 8.38 5.62 13.71
CA GLU A 90 8.08 4.82 14.91
C GLU A 90 6.94 3.84 14.59
N PRO A 91 7.26 2.64 14.08
CA PRO A 91 6.26 1.62 13.78
C PRO A 91 5.66 1.06 15.09
N ALA A 92 4.34 0.97 15.15
CA ALA A 92 3.64 0.42 16.32
C ALA A 92 3.75 -1.11 16.46
N LEU A 93 4.20 -1.79 15.41
CA LEU A 93 4.30 -3.26 15.33
C LEU A 93 5.70 -3.68 14.87
N PRO A 94 6.18 -4.88 15.27
CA PRO A 94 7.40 -5.45 14.73
C PRO A 94 7.38 -5.46 13.20
N LEU A 95 8.46 -5.01 12.57
CA LEU A 95 8.54 -4.87 11.13
C LEU A 95 9.13 -6.11 10.46
N VAL A 96 8.49 -6.55 9.38
CA VAL A 96 9.14 -7.44 8.41
C VAL A 96 10.24 -6.64 7.71
N GLN A 97 11.49 -7.06 7.90
CA GLN A 97 12.62 -6.45 7.20
C GLN A 97 12.68 -6.95 5.76
N THR A 98 12.80 -6.03 4.82
CA THR A 98 12.96 -6.34 3.41
C THR A 98 14.26 -5.77 2.87
N GLN A 99 14.80 -6.41 1.83
CA GLN A 99 15.95 -5.92 1.08
C GLN A 99 15.52 -5.63 -0.35
N ALA A 100 15.85 -4.43 -0.84
CA ALA A 100 15.51 -4.01 -2.18
C ALA A 100 16.19 -4.88 -3.26
N GLY A 101 15.52 -5.03 -4.41
CA GLY A 101 16.08 -5.66 -5.61
C GLY A 101 15.79 -7.17 -5.75
N GLY A 102 15.00 -7.75 -4.84
CA GLY A 102 14.61 -9.16 -4.87
C GLY A 102 13.11 -9.40 -4.73
N VAL A 103 12.75 -10.68 -4.75
CA VAL A 103 11.42 -11.17 -4.38
C VAL A 103 11.59 -12.13 -3.22
N ALA A 104 10.94 -11.86 -2.09
CA ALA A 104 10.86 -12.79 -0.99
C ALA A 104 9.55 -13.59 -1.13
N HIS A 105 9.67 -14.92 -1.00
CA HIS A 105 8.51 -15.80 -0.96
C HIS A 105 8.29 -16.20 0.49
N ILE A 106 7.18 -15.75 1.07
CA ILE A 106 6.85 -16.05 2.46
C ILE A 106 5.57 -16.85 2.54
N ARG A 107 5.47 -17.63 3.62
CA ARG A 107 4.27 -18.39 3.96
C ARG A 107 3.77 -17.93 5.31
N VAL A 108 2.49 -17.59 5.39
CA VAL A 108 1.79 -17.25 6.64
C VAL A 108 0.60 -18.19 6.74
N GLY A 109 0.74 -19.25 7.54
CA GLY A 109 -0.21 -20.38 7.59
C GLY A 109 -0.42 -21.04 6.23
N GLU A 110 -1.59 -20.87 5.64
CA GLU A 110 -1.95 -21.42 4.32
C GLU A 110 -1.72 -20.44 3.16
N HIS A 111 -1.39 -19.18 3.46
CA HIS A 111 -1.20 -18.14 2.45
C HIS A 111 0.26 -18.05 2.01
N PHE A 112 0.47 -18.08 0.70
CA PHE A 112 1.75 -17.80 0.06
C PHE A 112 1.73 -16.38 -0.49
N LEU A 113 2.74 -15.60 -0.14
CA LEU A 113 2.88 -14.20 -0.55
C LEU A 113 4.24 -13.99 -1.20
N ASP A 114 4.23 -13.30 -2.32
CA ASP A 114 5.42 -12.73 -2.95
C ASP A 114 5.56 -11.27 -2.50
N ILE A 115 6.69 -10.92 -1.91
CA ILE A 115 7.04 -9.57 -1.48
C ILE A 115 8.11 -9.05 -2.42
N HIS A 116 7.76 -8.08 -3.26
CA HIS A 116 8.68 -7.41 -4.16
C HIS A 116 9.11 -6.07 -3.56
N SER A 117 10.39 -5.96 -3.21
CA SER A 117 10.90 -4.80 -2.49
C SER A 117 11.69 -3.89 -3.42
N GLN A 118 11.26 -2.65 -3.53
CA GLN A 118 11.98 -1.54 -4.15
C GLN A 118 12.70 -0.73 -3.06
N GLN A 119 13.32 0.40 -3.41
CA GLN A 119 14.12 1.14 -2.42
C GLN A 119 13.25 1.72 -1.30
N HIS A 120 12.07 2.26 -1.63
CA HIS A 120 11.17 2.87 -0.65
C HIS A 120 9.77 2.27 -0.61
N HIS A 121 9.47 1.36 -1.55
CA HIS A 121 8.14 0.80 -1.75
C HIS A 121 8.20 -0.72 -1.78
N THR A 122 7.13 -1.35 -1.35
CA THR A 122 6.97 -2.81 -1.39
C THR A 122 5.65 -3.17 -2.05
N VAL A 123 5.67 -4.14 -2.95
CA VAL A 123 4.47 -4.69 -3.57
C VAL A 123 4.25 -6.10 -3.04
N VAL A 124 3.04 -6.38 -2.56
CA VAL A 124 2.68 -7.71 -2.04
C VAL A 124 1.69 -8.38 -2.97
N HIS A 125 1.99 -9.61 -3.35
CA HIS A 125 1.19 -10.38 -4.30
C HIS A 125 0.85 -11.75 -3.72
N LEU A 126 -0.42 -12.13 -3.74
CA LEU A 126 -0.90 -13.47 -3.36
C LEU A 126 -1.32 -14.20 -4.65
N PRO A 127 -0.38 -14.86 -5.35
CA PRO A 127 -0.61 -15.38 -6.70
C PRO A 127 -1.75 -16.40 -6.78
N ALA A 128 -1.88 -17.27 -5.77
CA ALA A 128 -2.92 -18.29 -5.73
C ALA A 128 -4.35 -17.70 -5.66
N LEU A 129 -4.48 -16.53 -5.04
CA LEU A 129 -5.76 -15.84 -4.86
C LEU A 129 -5.97 -14.72 -5.87
N GLY A 130 -4.93 -14.36 -6.63
CA GLY A 130 -4.95 -13.22 -7.55
C GLY A 130 -5.15 -11.88 -6.85
N ILE A 131 -4.60 -11.71 -5.64
CA ILE A 131 -4.67 -10.46 -4.88
C ILE A 131 -3.34 -9.73 -5.03
N LEU A 132 -3.39 -8.43 -5.36
CA LEU A 132 -2.21 -7.58 -5.49
C LEU A 132 -2.38 -6.31 -4.66
N CYS A 133 -1.54 -6.11 -3.66
CA CYS A 133 -1.45 -4.90 -2.86
C CYS A 133 -0.48 -3.93 -3.54
N GLY A 134 -1.01 -2.84 -4.08
CA GLY A 134 -0.26 -1.86 -4.85
C GLY A 134 0.29 -0.69 -4.02
N GLY A 135 -0.04 -0.63 -2.73
CA GLY A 135 0.38 0.45 -1.86
C GLY A 135 -0.11 1.82 -2.31
N ASP A 136 0.77 2.82 -2.31
CA ASP A 136 0.40 4.19 -2.67
C ASP A 136 0.12 4.39 -4.17
N PHE A 137 0.20 3.33 -4.99
CA PHE A 137 0.00 3.38 -6.44
C PHE A 137 -1.38 2.84 -6.85
N GLY A 138 -1.88 3.31 -7.99
CA GLY A 138 -3.13 2.88 -8.61
C GLY A 138 -4.37 3.32 -7.83
N SER A 139 -4.25 4.41 -7.05
CA SER A 139 -5.39 5.06 -6.42
C SER A 139 -6.21 5.83 -7.46
N ASP A 140 -7.52 5.89 -7.26
CA ASP A 140 -8.42 6.71 -8.07
C ASP A 140 -8.68 8.10 -7.50
N VAL A 141 -8.23 8.37 -6.26
CA VAL A 141 -8.58 9.56 -5.49
C VAL A 141 -7.39 10.42 -5.08
N ILE A 142 -6.18 9.84 -5.05
CA ILE A 142 -4.95 10.55 -4.69
C ILE A 142 -3.81 10.21 -5.65
N PRO A 143 -2.85 11.13 -5.89
CA PRO A 143 -1.62 10.81 -6.61
C PRO A 143 -0.72 9.85 -5.80
N PRO A 144 0.25 9.18 -6.46
CA PRO A 144 1.24 8.36 -5.76
C PRO A 144 2.09 9.21 -4.82
N ILE A 145 2.44 8.64 -3.67
CA ILE A 145 3.26 9.31 -2.65
C ILE A 145 4.74 9.11 -3.00
N LEU A 146 5.48 10.21 -3.13
CA LEU A 146 6.93 10.16 -3.31
C LEU A 146 7.63 9.89 -1.98
N ALA A 147 8.65 9.03 -2.01
CA ALA A 147 9.55 8.88 -0.89
C ALA A 147 10.35 10.19 -0.63
N PRO A 148 10.77 10.45 0.63
CA PRO A 148 11.60 11.60 0.94
C PRO A 148 12.87 11.64 0.08
N GLY A 149 13.12 12.77 -0.58
CA GLY A 149 14.26 12.94 -1.48
C GLY A 149 14.17 12.20 -2.82
N SER A 150 13.04 11.58 -3.15
CA SER A 150 12.88 10.89 -4.44
C SER A 150 12.69 11.87 -5.60
N THR A 151 13.35 11.58 -6.72
CA THR A 151 13.13 12.22 -8.03
C THR A 151 11.98 11.59 -8.83
N GLY A 152 11.30 10.60 -8.25
CA GLY A 152 10.25 9.79 -8.89
C GLY A 152 10.77 8.57 -9.66
N ASP A 153 12.08 8.32 -9.70
CA ASP A 153 12.65 7.18 -10.44
C ASP A 153 12.30 5.81 -9.81
N ASP A 154 12.33 5.72 -8.47
CA ASP A 154 11.96 4.51 -7.71
C ASP A 154 10.46 4.22 -7.83
N GLU A 155 9.63 5.27 -7.77
CA GLU A 155 8.19 5.18 -7.99
C GLU A 155 7.86 4.69 -9.41
N LEU A 156 8.56 5.20 -10.43
CA LEU A 156 8.40 4.73 -11.80
C LEU A 156 8.87 3.27 -11.97
N ALA A 157 9.93 2.85 -11.28
CA ALA A 157 10.35 1.44 -11.24
C ALA A 157 9.26 0.55 -10.60
N THR A 158 8.67 1.01 -9.50
CA THR A 158 7.55 0.35 -8.81
C THR A 158 6.31 0.23 -9.71
N LEU A 159 5.95 1.30 -10.42
CA LEU A 159 4.84 1.29 -11.38
C LEU A 159 5.06 0.32 -12.54
N ARG A 160 6.30 0.21 -13.06
CA ARG A 160 6.65 -0.79 -14.08
C ARG A 160 6.52 -2.22 -13.56
N LEU A 161 6.90 -2.46 -12.31
CA LEU A 161 6.72 -3.75 -11.64
C LEU A 161 5.22 -4.07 -11.51
N LEU A 162 4.42 -3.15 -10.96
CA LEU A 162 2.97 -3.32 -10.81
C LEU A 162 2.29 -3.62 -12.15
N ALA A 163 2.61 -2.84 -13.19
CA ALA A 163 2.08 -3.07 -14.53
C ALA A 163 2.43 -4.47 -15.08
N ARG A 164 3.64 -4.97 -14.79
CA ARG A 164 4.08 -6.32 -15.17
C ARG A 164 3.27 -7.38 -14.42
N LEU A 165 3.06 -7.20 -13.12
CA LEU A 165 2.32 -8.14 -12.28
C LEU A 165 0.85 -8.22 -12.71
N VAL A 166 0.20 -7.07 -12.91
CA VAL A 166 -1.20 -6.98 -13.39
C VAL A 166 -1.38 -7.65 -14.76
N LYS A 167 -0.42 -7.47 -15.68
CA LYS A 167 -0.45 -8.09 -17.01
C LYS A 167 -0.17 -9.59 -16.95
N GLY A 168 0.85 -10.01 -16.20
CA GLY A 168 1.39 -11.37 -16.21
C GLY A 168 0.61 -12.38 -15.38
N HIS A 169 -0.15 -11.95 -14.37
CA HIS A 169 -0.82 -12.85 -13.43
C HIS A 169 -2.34 -12.71 -13.47
N ARG A 170 -3.07 -13.74 -13.03
CA ARG A 170 -4.51 -13.62 -12.79
C ARG A 170 -4.73 -12.57 -11.68
N LEU A 171 -5.52 -11.55 -11.98
CA LEU A 171 -5.95 -10.55 -10.99
C LEU A 171 -7.41 -10.83 -10.65
N GLN A 172 -7.72 -10.91 -9.37
CA GLN A 172 -9.07 -10.93 -8.82
C GLN A 172 -9.34 -9.61 -8.11
N ILE A 173 -8.38 -9.14 -7.32
CA ILE A 173 -8.49 -7.89 -6.57
C ILE A 173 -7.14 -7.18 -6.56
N TYR A 174 -7.15 -5.92 -6.96
CA TYR A 174 -6.11 -4.94 -6.70
C TYR A 174 -6.52 -4.11 -5.49
N VAL A 175 -5.63 -4.05 -4.50
CA VAL A 175 -5.83 -3.31 -3.25
C VAL A 175 -4.84 -2.13 -3.25
N PRO A 176 -5.29 -0.90 -3.60
CA PRO A 176 -4.47 0.27 -3.30
C PRO A 176 -4.47 0.51 -1.79
N ARG A 177 -3.53 1.28 -1.27
CA ARG A 177 -3.56 1.71 0.14
C ARG A 177 -4.72 2.66 0.40
N THR A 178 -5.06 3.52 -0.56
CA THR A 178 -6.15 4.50 -0.47
C THR A 178 -6.97 4.52 -1.76
N GLY A 179 -8.30 4.60 -1.65
CA GLY A 179 -9.22 4.63 -2.79
C GLY A 179 -9.86 3.27 -3.05
N ASP A 180 -10.62 3.15 -4.14
CA ASP A 180 -11.44 1.97 -4.37
C ASP A 180 -10.64 0.75 -4.83
N LEU A 181 -11.10 -0.44 -4.43
CA LEU A 181 -10.56 -1.71 -4.91
C LEU A 181 -10.72 -1.87 -6.43
N GLY A 182 -9.67 -2.33 -7.09
CA GLY A 182 -9.71 -2.63 -8.52
C GLY A 182 -10.04 -4.10 -8.78
N THR A 183 -11.15 -4.40 -9.43
CA THR A 183 -11.50 -5.78 -9.84
C THR A 183 -11.36 -6.00 -11.35
N ASP A 184 -11.32 -4.92 -12.12
CA ASP A 184 -11.03 -4.93 -13.55
C ASP A 184 -9.57 -4.57 -13.82
N LYS A 185 -8.85 -5.48 -14.47
CA LYS A 185 -7.46 -5.25 -14.90
C LYS A 185 -7.30 -4.01 -15.76
N PHE A 186 -8.25 -3.73 -16.65
CA PHE A 186 -8.14 -2.58 -17.54
C PHE A 186 -8.22 -1.28 -16.76
N GLN A 187 -9.20 -1.16 -15.85
CA GLN A 187 -9.30 -0.03 -14.94
C GLN A 187 -8.04 0.15 -14.07
N VAL A 188 -7.50 -0.94 -13.51
CA VAL A 188 -6.25 -0.88 -12.71
C VAL A 188 -5.09 -0.37 -13.56
N MET A 189 -4.93 -0.88 -14.78
CA MET A 189 -3.89 -0.42 -15.70
C MET A 189 -4.05 1.06 -16.09
N GLN A 190 -5.28 1.57 -16.21
CA GLN A 190 -5.53 3.00 -16.43
C GLN A 190 -5.10 3.86 -15.24
N ARG A 191 -5.40 3.42 -14.00
CA ARG A 191 -4.96 4.13 -12.78
C ARG A 191 -3.43 4.17 -12.68
N LEU A 192 -2.76 3.04 -12.92
CA LEU A 192 -1.29 3.00 -12.97
C LEU A 192 -0.70 3.89 -14.08
N ALA A 193 -1.37 4.00 -15.22
CA ALA A 193 -0.94 4.91 -16.29
C ALA A 193 -1.11 6.38 -15.91
N ALA A 194 -2.16 6.73 -15.14
CA ALA A 194 -2.35 8.06 -14.60
C ALA A 194 -1.22 8.45 -13.63
N ASP A 195 -0.81 7.52 -12.76
CA ASP A 195 0.34 7.73 -11.87
C ASP A 195 1.64 8.00 -12.66
N VAL A 196 1.89 7.21 -13.70
CA VAL A 196 3.05 7.40 -14.59
C VAL A 196 3.01 8.78 -15.26
N ALA A 197 1.85 9.17 -15.80
CA ALA A 197 1.68 10.47 -16.44
C ALA A 197 1.91 11.62 -15.46
N TYR A 198 1.40 11.51 -14.24
CA TYR A 198 1.59 12.49 -13.18
C TYR A 198 3.06 12.64 -12.78
N LEU A 199 3.77 11.54 -12.54
CA LEU A 199 5.19 11.57 -12.18
C LEU A 199 6.05 12.15 -13.30
N HIS A 200 5.77 11.80 -14.56
CA HIS A 200 6.45 12.41 -15.70
C HIS A 200 6.12 13.90 -15.83
N GLY A 201 4.89 14.30 -15.54
CA GLY A 201 4.46 15.70 -15.48
C GLY A 201 5.28 16.49 -14.46
N LEU A 202 5.35 16.02 -13.22
CA LEU A 202 6.16 16.63 -12.16
C LEU A 202 7.63 16.76 -12.56
N ARG A 203 8.25 15.68 -13.03
CA ARG A 203 9.67 15.69 -13.44
C ARG A 203 9.95 16.65 -14.58
N ARG A 204 9.07 16.68 -15.60
CA ARG A 204 9.26 17.53 -16.76
C ARG A 204 9.05 19.01 -16.44
N VAL A 205 8.13 19.31 -15.54
CA VAL A 205 7.67 20.69 -15.30
C VAL A 205 8.39 21.28 -14.09
N VAL A 206 8.32 20.62 -12.94
CA VAL A 206 8.90 21.09 -11.68
C VAL A 206 10.42 21.00 -11.72
N SER A 207 11.00 19.83 -12.06
CA SER A 207 12.47 19.71 -12.08
C SER A 207 13.12 20.63 -13.13
N ALA A 208 12.46 20.83 -14.27
CA ALA A 208 12.94 21.77 -15.29
C ALA A 208 12.88 23.22 -14.79
N ALA A 209 11.81 23.63 -14.11
CA ALA A 209 11.70 24.98 -13.55
C ALA A 209 12.72 25.23 -12.43
N VAL A 210 12.94 24.25 -11.54
CA VAL A 210 14.01 24.29 -10.53
C VAL A 210 15.38 24.44 -11.18
N SER A 211 15.67 23.68 -12.24
CA SER A 211 16.96 23.77 -12.95
C SER A 211 17.19 25.13 -13.63
N ARG A 212 16.12 25.86 -13.93
CA ARG A 212 16.16 27.23 -14.47
C ARG A 212 16.25 28.31 -13.38
N GLY A 213 16.19 27.93 -12.11
CA GLY A 213 16.20 28.88 -10.99
C GLY A 213 14.92 29.71 -10.90
N GLU A 214 13.78 29.16 -11.33
CA GLU A 214 12.49 29.85 -11.18
C GLU A 214 12.09 30.00 -9.71
N ASP A 215 11.32 31.04 -9.42
CA ASP A 215 10.82 31.31 -8.07
C ASP A 215 9.93 30.17 -7.57
N PRO A 216 10.12 29.66 -6.33
CA PRO A 216 9.32 28.56 -5.80
C PRO A 216 7.80 28.80 -5.85
N GLY A 217 7.33 30.03 -5.65
CA GLY A 217 5.91 30.37 -5.75
C GLY A 217 5.38 30.24 -7.16
N ALA A 218 6.17 30.62 -8.17
CA ALA A 218 5.83 30.41 -9.58
C ALA A 218 5.78 28.92 -9.95
N ILE A 219 6.72 28.12 -9.44
CA ILE A 219 6.76 26.67 -9.65
C ILE A 219 5.52 26.00 -9.04
N GLN A 220 5.14 26.38 -7.82
CA GLN A 220 3.94 25.86 -7.16
C GLN A 220 2.68 26.21 -7.96
N ALA A 221 2.53 27.45 -8.43
CA ALA A 221 1.39 27.87 -9.23
C ALA A 221 1.27 27.07 -10.54
N LEU A 222 2.40 26.78 -11.19
CA LEU A 222 2.47 25.94 -12.38
C LEU A 222 2.09 24.49 -12.06
N ALA A 223 2.60 23.95 -10.95
CA ALA A 223 2.40 22.56 -10.56
C ALA A 223 0.94 22.21 -10.26
N VAL A 224 0.14 23.16 -9.79
CA VAL A 224 -1.32 22.97 -9.56
C VAL A 224 -2.03 22.44 -10.80
N THR A 225 -1.59 22.83 -12.00
CA THR A 225 -2.19 22.39 -13.27
C THR A 225 -1.91 20.93 -13.60
N LEU A 226 -0.96 20.29 -12.91
CA LEU A 226 -0.56 18.90 -13.11
C LEU A 226 -1.45 17.91 -12.37
N LEU A 227 -2.27 18.37 -11.42
CA LEU A 227 -3.14 17.51 -10.63
C LEU A 227 -4.40 17.15 -11.44
N PRO A 228 -4.61 15.87 -11.80
CA PRO A 228 -5.82 15.42 -12.48
C PRO A 228 -7.09 15.75 -11.69
N THR A 229 -8.18 16.02 -12.39
CA THR A 229 -9.46 16.41 -11.78
C THR A 229 -10.00 15.39 -10.78
N SER A 230 -9.80 14.09 -11.03
CA SER A 230 -10.19 13.01 -10.11
C SER A 230 -9.47 13.07 -8.75
N TRP A 231 -8.32 13.73 -8.67
CA TRP A 231 -7.52 13.84 -7.46
C TRP A 231 -7.61 15.22 -6.79
N GLN A 232 -8.52 16.09 -7.25
CA GLN A 232 -8.75 17.41 -6.64
C GLN A 232 -9.55 17.35 -5.33
N THR A 233 -9.35 16.29 -4.56
CA THR A 233 -9.85 16.16 -3.18
C THR A 233 -8.88 16.88 -2.21
N PRO A 234 -9.32 17.29 -1.01
CA PRO A 234 -8.42 17.90 -0.03
C PRO A 234 -7.18 17.04 0.26
N GLN A 235 -7.36 15.72 0.37
CA GLN A 235 -6.25 14.78 0.60
C GLN A 235 -5.35 14.68 -0.63
N GLY A 236 -5.91 14.61 -1.84
CA GLY A 236 -5.12 14.55 -3.08
C GLY A 236 -4.27 15.82 -3.29
N GLN A 237 -4.82 16.98 -2.96
CA GLN A 237 -4.11 18.26 -2.97
C GLN A 237 -2.96 18.28 -1.95
N GLN A 238 -3.17 17.75 -0.74
CA GLN A 238 -2.12 17.65 0.27
C GLN A 238 -0.96 16.75 -0.18
N VAL A 239 -1.28 15.58 -0.76
CA VAL A 239 -0.24 14.69 -1.31
C VAL A 239 0.49 15.35 -2.47
N HIS A 240 -0.24 16.05 -3.34
CA HIS A 240 0.35 16.79 -4.46
C HIS A 240 1.32 17.87 -3.98
N ALA A 241 0.90 18.73 -3.05
CA ALA A 241 1.75 19.78 -2.49
C ALA A 241 3.04 19.21 -1.90
N ARG A 242 2.93 18.15 -1.09
CA ARG A 242 4.10 17.45 -0.53
C ARG A 242 5.03 16.90 -1.62
N ASN A 243 4.47 16.32 -2.67
CA ASN A 243 5.29 15.81 -3.78
C ASN A 243 6.02 16.95 -4.50
N VAL A 244 5.38 18.10 -4.70
CA VAL A 244 6.02 19.30 -5.28
C VAL A 244 7.14 19.79 -4.37
N ASP A 245 6.89 19.89 -3.06
CA ASP A 245 7.91 20.31 -2.08
C ASP A 245 9.13 19.38 -2.05
N ASN A 246 8.92 18.07 -2.22
CA ASN A 246 10.02 17.11 -2.36
C ASN A 246 10.92 17.40 -3.57
N PHE A 247 10.39 17.97 -4.67
CA PHE A 247 11.19 18.37 -5.83
C PHE A 247 11.87 19.74 -5.67
N LEU A 248 11.41 20.56 -4.71
CA LEU A 248 11.98 21.87 -4.41
C LEU A 248 13.11 21.82 -3.38
N SER A 249 13.16 20.73 -2.59
CA SER A 249 14.16 20.48 -1.53
C SER A 249 15.44 19.89 -2.11
#